data_AF-A0A7J4N443-F1
#
_entry.id   AF-A0A7J4N443-F1
#
_cell.length_a   1.000
_cell.length_b   1.000
_cell.length_c   1.000
_cell.angle_alpha   90.00
_cell.angle_beta   90.00
_cell.angle_gamma   90.00
#
_symmetry.space_group_name_H-M   'P 1'
#
loop_
_entity.id
_entity.type
_entity.pdbx_description
1 polymer ?
#
loop_
_entity_poly.entity_id
_entity_poly.type
_entity_poly.pdbx_seq_one_letter_code
_entity_poly.pdbx_strand_id
1 'polypeptide(L)'
;MARRSRRIRPNKSEQAKESVDFLEKIFERSLPNDSQTSDTAAKHILAIGKKHGKRPRRSVKKMICRSCKKSLLPGQTSRIRV
;
A
#
# COMPACT_ATOMS: atom_id res chain seq x y z
N MET A 1 -32.08 1.58 -19.36
CA MET A 1 -30.66 1.18 -19.25
C MET A 1 -30.50 0.23 -18.06
N ALA A 2 -30.21 -1.04 -18.31
CA ALA A 2 -30.17 -2.07 -17.28
C ALA A 2 -29.05 -1.78 -16.26
N ARG A 3 -29.43 -1.58 -14.98
CA ARG A 3 -28.49 -1.60 -13.85
C ARG A 3 -27.89 -3.01 -13.79
N ARG A 4 -26.71 -3.19 -14.38
CA ARG A 4 -25.91 -4.42 -14.25
C ARG A 4 -25.72 -4.66 -12.75
N SER A 5 -26.46 -5.62 -12.19
CA SER A 5 -26.32 -5.98 -10.78
C SER A 5 -24.88 -6.46 -10.60
N ARG A 6 -24.08 -5.62 -9.96
CA ARG A 6 -22.69 -5.94 -9.68
C ARG A 6 -22.79 -7.05 -8.64
N ARG A 7 -22.60 -8.32 -9.04
CA ARG A 7 -22.42 -9.43 -8.09
C ARG A 7 -21.29 -9.02 -7.15
N ILE A 8 -21.66 -8.50 -5.99
CA ILE A 8 -20.74 -8.19 -4.90
C ILE A 8 -20.26 -9.56 -4.46
N ARG A 9 -19.08 -9.98 -4.94
CA ARG A 9 -18.43 -11.15 -4.37
C ARG A 9 -18.04 -10.74 -2.95
N PRO A 10 -18.67 -11.30 -1.88
CA PRO A 10 -18.46 -10.84 -0.52
C PRO A 10 -16.97 -10.85 -0.13
N ASN A 11 -16.26 -11.86 -0.58
CA ASN A 11 -14.87 -12.13 -0.22
C ASN A 11 -13.85 -11.22 -0.92
N LYS A 12 -14.25 -10.46 -1.96
CA LYS A 12 -13.32 -9.59 -2.71
C LYS A 12 -12.77 -8.44 -1.84
N SER A 13 -13.52 -8.05 -0.81
CA SER A 13 -13.10 -7.01 0.12
C SER A 13 -12.14 -7.54 1.19
N GLU A 14 -12.29 -8.79 1.60
CA GLU A 14 -11.43 -9.49 2.56
C GLU A 14 -10.09 -9.86 1.92
N GLN A 15 -10.11 -10.45 0.72
CA GLN A 15 -8.91 -10.73 -0.07
C GLN A 15 -8.07 -9.47 -0.30
N ALA A 16 -8.72 -8.33 -0.55
CA ALA A 16 -8.03 -7.05 -0.70
C ALA A 16 -7.37 -6.59 0.61
N LYS A 17 -7.98 -6.87 1.76
CA LYS A 17 -7.40 -6.57 3.07
C LYS A 17 -6.20 -7.47 3.35
N GLU A 18 -6.34 -8.78 3.14
CA GLU A 18 -5.24 -9.76 3.29
C GLU A 18 -4.06 -9.42 2.39
N SER A 19 -4.33 -9.01 1.15
CA SER A 19 -3.30 -8.57 0.20
C SER A 19 -2.56 -7.34 0.70
N VAL A 20 -3.27 -6.35 1.26
CA VAL A 20 -2.63 -5.16 1.86
C VAL A 20 -1.80 -5.56 3.08
N ASP A 21 -2.35 -6.37 3.99
CA ASP A 21 -1.64 -6.83 5.19
C ASP A 21 -0.36 -7.63 4.85
N PHE A 22 -0.41 -8.43 3.77
CA PHE A 22 0.77 -9.14 3.27
C PHE A 22 1.83 -8.19 2.69
N LEU A 23 1.40 -7.23 1.87
CA LEU A 23 2.31 -6.23 1.28
C LEU A 23 2.92 -5.31 2.35
N GLU A 24 2.19 -5.00 3.41
CA GLU A 24 2.72 -4.25 4.56
C GLU A 24 3.89 -4.99 5.23
N LYS A 25 3.72 -6.29 5.49
CA LYS A 25 4.79 -7.12 6.07
C LYS A 25 6.03 -7.16 5.19
N ILE A 26 5.85 -7.27 3.87
CA ILE A 26 6.96 -7.23 2.91
C ILE A 26 7.61 -5.84 2.92
N PHE A 27 6.81 -4.78 2.90
CA PHE A 27 7.29 -3.41 2.90
C PHE A 27 8.15 -3.10 4.13
N GLU A 28 7.69 -3.49 5.32
CA GLU A 28 8.44 -3.29 6.58
C GLU A 28 9.75 -4.09 6.61
N ARG A 29 9.74 -5.33 6.11
CA ARG A 29 10.95 -6.17 6.03
C ARG A 29 11.95 -5.70 4.98
N SER A 30 11.47 -5.18 3.85
CA SER A 30 12.30 -4.75 2.73
C SER A 30 12.83 -3.32 2.90
N LEU A 31 12.23 -2.51 3.77
CA LEU A 31 12.58 -1.11 3.98
C LEU A 31 14.10 -0.85 4.12
N PRO A 32 14.85 -1.57 4.99
CA PRO A 32 16.27 -1.27 5.20
C PRO A 32 17.21 -1.92 4.17
N ASN A 33 16.76 -2.97 3.48
CA ASN A 33 17.64 -3.88 2.73
C ASN A 33 17.47 -3.77 1.21
N ASP A 34 16.25 -3.47 0.73
CA ASP A 34 15.95 -3.47 -0.70
C ASP A 34 14.96 -2.34 -1.05
N SER A 35 15.52 -1.28 -1.63
CA SER A 35 14.77 -0.12 -2.09
C SER A 35 13.81 -0.44 -3.25
N GLN A 36 14.15 -1.39 -4.13
CA GLN A 36 13.30 -1.72 -5.28
C GLN A 36 12.07 -2.52 -4.85
N THR A 37 12.26 -3.50 -3.98
CA THR A 37 11.15 -4.30 -3.45
C THR A 37 10.21 -3.46 -2.60
N SER A 38 10.75 -2.56 -1.75
CA SER A 38 9.94 -1.65 -0.95
C SER A 38 9.18 -0.62 -1.80
N ASP A 39 9.81 -0.06 -2.85
CA ASP A 39 9.14 0.81 -3.83
C ASP A 39 8.00 0.11 -4.57
N THR A 40 8.22 -1.15 -4.95
CA THR A 40 7.21 -1.95 -5.66
C THR A 40 6.04 -2.27 -4.75
N ALA A 41 6.31 -2.67 -3.50
CA ALA A 41 5.28 -2.88 -2.48
C ALA A 41 4.48 -1.59 -2.22
N ALA A 42 5.13 -0.43 -2.10
CA ALA A 42 4.48 0.86 -1.91
C ALA A 42 3.49 1.20 -3.04
N LYS A 43 3.88 0.96 -4.30
CA LYS A 43 3.01 1.15 -5.47
C LYS A 43 1.78 0.24 -5.40
N HIS A 44 1.97 -1.03 -5.05
CA HIS A 44 0.87 -1.99 -4.96
C HIS A 44 -0.09 -1.67 -3.80
N ILE A 45 0.42 -1.30 -2.63
CA ILE A 45 -0.39 -0.88 -1.49
C ILE A 45 -1.30 0.30 -1.88
N LEU A 46 -0.74 1.33 -2.54
CA LEU A 46 -1.51 2.47 -3.01
C LEU A 46 -2.55 2.09 -4.09
N ALA A 47 -2.19 1.20 -5.01
CA ALA A 47 -3.08 0.76 -6.08
C ALA A 47 -4.28 -0.04 -5.54
N ILE A 48 -4.03 -1.01 -4.64
CA ILE A 48 -5.09 -1.81 -4.01
C ILE A 48 -5.96 -0.92 -3.15
N GLY A 49 -5.37 0.00 -2.38
CA GLY A 49 -6.15 0.89 -1.54
C GLY A 49 -7.03 1.87 -2.32
N LYS A 50 -6.58 2.36 -3.48
CA LYS A 50 -7.43 3.16 -4.39
C LYS A 50 -8.54 2.32 -5.02
N LYS A 51 -8.25 1.10 -5.44
CA LYS A 51 -9.19 0.23 -6.16
C LYS A 51 -10.27 -0.38 -5.27
N HIS A 52 -9.90 -0.78 -4.04
CA HIS A 52 -10.76 -1.53 -3.12
C HIS A 52 -11.15 -0.73 -1.86
N GLY A 53 -10.66 0.50 -1.70
CA GLY A 53 -10.97 1.35 -0.54
C GLY A 53 -10.32 0.89 0.77
N LYS A 54 -9.42 -0.10 0.74
CA LYS A 54 -8.73 -0.64 1.92
C LYS A 54 -7.42 0.13 2.14
N ARG A 55 -7.30 0.82 3.27
CA ARG A 55 -6.13 1.64 3.57
C ARG A 55 -5.11 0.83 4.38
N PRO A 56 -3.81 1.03 4.11
CA PRO A 56 -2.78 0.47 4.96
C PRO A 56 -2.75 1.14 6.33
N ARG A 57 -2.03 0.54 7.28
CA ARG A 57 -1.72 1.06 8.61
C ARG A 57 -1.16 2.48 8.52
N ARG A 58 -1.47 3.29 9.55
CA ARG A 58 -1.08 4.70 9.58
C ARG A 58 0.44 4.88 9.60
N SER A 59 1.20 3.94 10.17
CA SER A 59 2.67 3.89 10.15
C SER A 59 3.17 3.76 8.71
N VAL A 60 2.80 2.68 8.02
CA VAL A 60 3.18 2.39 6.63
C VAL A 60 2.77 3.51 5.68
N LYS A 61 1.56 4.08 5.88
CA LYS A 61 1.07 5.18 5.05
C LYS A 61 1.94 6.44 5.10
N LYS A 62 2.60 6.73 6.23
CA LYS A 62 3.53 7.86 6.37
C LYS A 62 4.88 7.59 5.72
N MET A 63 5.25 6.32 5.60
CA MET A 63 6.50 5.86 4.99
C MET A 63 6.39 5.71 3.47
N ILE A 64 5.28 6.15 2.86
CA ILE A 64 5.07 6.09 1.40
C ILE A 64 4.83 7.50 0.86
N CYS A 65 5.63 7.86 -0.14
CA CYS A 65 5.47 9.08 -0.91
C CYS A 65 4.20 9.02 -1.79
N ARG A 66 3.26 9.97 -1.64
CA ARG A 66 2.00 9.94 -2.40
C ARG A 66 2.15 10.36 -3.87
N SER A 67 3.15 11.18 -4.20
CA SER A 67 3.43 11.65 -5.55
C SER A 67 4.24 10.61 -6.32
N CYS A 68 5.43 10.31 -5.81
CA CYS A 68 6.39 9.42 -6.43
C CYS A 68 6.10 7.92 -6.22
N LYS A 69 5.23 7.57 -5.27
CA LYS A 69 4.84 6.19 -4.93
C LYS A 69 6.01 5.30 -4.49
N LYS A 70 7.06 5.92 -3.95
CA LYS A 70 8.27 5.27 -3.42
C LYS A 70 8.24 5.16 -1.91
N SER A 71 9.07 4.27 -1.37
CA SER A 71 9.33 4.13 0.06
C SER A 71 10.14 5.33 0.57
N LEU A 72 9.81 5.79 1.77
CA LEU A 72 10.47 6.89 2.46
C LEU A 72 11.22 6.32 3.66
N LEU A 73 12.55 6.43 3.62
CA LEU A 73 13.46 6.04 4.70
C LEU A 73 13.99 7.30 5.37
N PRO A 74 13.59 7.60 6.62
CA PRO A 74 14.11 8.74 7.36
C PRO A 74 15.63 8.66 7.48
N GLY A 75 16.32 9.74 7.15
CA GLY A 75 17.78 9.83 7.20
C GLY A 75 18.50 9.35 5.92
N GLN A 76 17.85 8.57 5.06
CA GLN A 76 18.40 8.18 3.75
C GLN A 76 17.69 8.90 2.60
N THR A 77 16.42 8.55 2.36
CA THR A 77 15.64 9.05 1.21
C THR A 77 14.63 10.12 1.60
N SER A 78 14.45 10.37 2.90
CA SER A 78 13.51 11.36 3.42
C SER A 78 14.06 12.06 4.66
N ARG A 79 13.60 13.31 4.88
CA ARG A 79 13.95 14.11 6.05
C ARG A 79 12.67 14.46 6.81
N ILE A 80 12.63 14.15 8.11
CA ILE A 80 11.54 14.53 9.01
C ILE A 80 12.00 15.77 9.79
N ARG A 81 11.13 16.78 9.85
CA ARG A 81 11.30 17.99 10.67
C ARG A 81 10.03 18.14 11.54
N VAL A 82 10.20 18.61 12.78
CA VAL A 82 9.12 18.85 13.74
C VAL A 82 8.98 20.35 13.93
#